data_AF-A0A9D8R844-F1
#
_entry.id   AF-A0A9D8R844-F1
#
_cell.length_a   1.000
_cell.length_b   1.000
_cell.length_c   1.000
_cell.angle_alpha   90.00
_cell.angle_beta   90.00
_cell.angle_gamma   90.00
#
_symmetry.space_group_name_H-M   'P 1'
#
loop_
_entity.id
_entity.type
_entity.pdbx_description
1 polymer ?
#
loop_
_entity_poly.entity_id
_entity_poly.type
_entity_poly.pdbx_seq_one_letter_code
_entity_poly.pdbx_strand_id
1 'polypeptide(L)'
;MKRLILIAAALLASASLFAKIPVIGISGYVDGSKNAIGTTYTNAVRNAGGAPVVIPVTSDETVIETIVASLDGLVMTGGADFDPLAYYGEEPIRELGTVEPNRDDFDVKLVRAAVKRGIPVLGICRGEQLM
;
A
#
# COMPACT_ATOMS: atom_id res chain seq x y z
N MET A 1 5.38 -3.86 45.30
CA MET A 1 4.93 -4.61 44.10
C MET A 1 3.66 -4.03 43.47
N LYS A 2 2.54 -3.85 44.21
CA LYS A 2 1.28 -3.29 43.65
C LYS A 2 1.42 -1.86 43.05
N ARG A 3 2.21 -0.97 43.68
CA ARG A 3 2.48 0.39 43.15
C ARG A 3 3.30 0.39 41.84
N LEU A 4 4.19 -0.59 41.65
CA LEU A 4 5.02 -0.69 40.45
C LEU A 4 4.17 -1.14 39.24
N ILE A 5 3.23 -2.06 39.47
CA ILE A 5 2.28 -2.55 38.46
C ILE A 5 1.31 -1.44 38.02
N LEU A 6 0.82 -0.63 38.98
CA LEU A 6 -0.04 0.53 38.69
C LEU A 6 0.66 1.61 37.85
N ILE A 7 1.94 1.88 38.10
CA ILE A 7 2.72 2.85 37.32
C ILE A 7 2.98 2.34 35.89
N ALA A 8 3.31 1.06 35.72
CA ALA A 8 3.50 0.45 34.41
C ALA A 8 2.21 0.43 33.57
N ALA A 9 1.06 0.11 34.18
CA ALA A 9 -0.24 0.13 33.52
C ALA A 9 -0.66 1.55 33.09
N ALA A 10 -0.38 2.57 33.92
CA ALA A 10 -0.64 3.96 33.57
C ALA A 10 0.26 4.49 32.44
N LEU A 11 1.53 4.05 32.39
CA LEU A 11 2.48 4.37 31.30
C LEU A 11 2.10 3.70 29.97
N LEU A 12 1.62 2.45 30.02
CA LEU A 12 1.09 1.75 28.83
C LEU A 12 -0.20 2.39 28.32
N ALA A 13 -1.09 2.79 29.23
CA ALA A 13 -2.30 3.52 28.86
C ALA A 13 -1.97 4.92 28.29
N SER A 14 -1.00 5.65 28.84
CA SER A 14 -0.60 6.96 28.32
C SER A 14 0.10 6.89 26.96
N ALA A 15 0.91 5.85 26.71
CA ALA A 15 1.51 5.62 25.39
C ALA A 15 0.44 5.41 24.29
N SER A 16 -0.67 4.74 24.62
CA SER A 16 -1.80 4.58 23.70
C SER A 16 -2.63 5.87 23.49
N LEU A 17 -2.60 6.81 24.43
CA LEU A 17 -3.34 8.09 24.31
C LEU A 17 -2.67 9.07 23.32
N PHE A 18 -1.42 8.84 22.93
CA PHE A 18 -0.65 9.72 22.04
C PHE A 18 -0.10 9.04 20.78
N ALA A 19 -0.45 7.78 20.54
CA ALA A 19 -0.03 7.09 19.31
C ALA A 19 -0.73 7.73 18.10
N LYS A 20 0.04 8.39 17.24
CA LYS A 20 -0.42 8.92 15.96
C LYS A 20 -1.08 7.78 15.16
N ILE A 21 -2.29 8.01 14.64
CA ILE A 21 -2.93 7.09 13.70
C ILE A 21 -2.06 7.02 12.44
N PRO A 22 -1.49 5.84 12.08
CA PRO A 22 -0.63 5.73 10.91
C PRO A 22 -1.44 5.91 9.63
N VAL A 23 -0.95 6.73 8.71
CA VAL A 23 -1.54 6.96 7.40
C VAL A 23 -1.08 5.87 6.44
N ILE A 24 -1.97 5.01 5.99
CA ILE A 24 -1.62 3.86 5.14
C ILE A 24 -2.13 4.10 3.73
N GLY A 25 -1.20 4.20 2.78
CA GLY A 25 -1.52 4.25 1.36
C GLY A 25 -2.03 2.90 0.86
N ILE A 26 -3.03 2.92 -0.03
CA ILE A 26 -3.59 1.73 -0.68
C ILE A 26 -3.62 2.01 -2.17
N SER A 27 -2.86 1.22 -2.95
CA SER A 27 -2.82 1.36 -4.41
C SER A 27 -4.23 1.10 -5.01
N GLY A 28 -4.77 2.00 -5.85
CA GLY A 28 -6.14 1.89 -6.40
C GLY A 28 -6.30 0.84 -7.50
N TYR A 29 -7.10 1.11 -8.53
CA TYR A 29 -7.03 0.59 -9.90
C TYR A 29 -8.00 1.42 -10.76
N VAL A 30 -7.95 1.29 -12.08
CA VAL A 30 -8.87 2.01 -12.96
C VAL A 30 -10.11 1.16 -13.24
N ASP A 31 -11.29 1.70 -12.94
CA ASP A 31 -12.59 1.13 -13.29
C ASP A 31 -13.35 2.13 -14.17
N GLY A 32 -13.26 1.92 -15.49
CA GLY A 32 -13.77 2.85 -16.49
C GLY A 32 -13.12 4.24 -16.35
N SER A 33 -13.90 5.24 -15.95
CA SER A 33 -13.43 6.62 -15.74
C SER A 33 -13.08 6.95 -14.29
N LYS A 34 -13.02 5.95 -13.41
CA LYS A 34 -12.83 6.13 -11.97
C LYS A 34 -11.56 5.44 -11.49
N ASN A 35 -10.95 6.01 -10.46
CA ASN A 35 -10.04 5.26 -9.60
C ASN A 35 -10.87 4.58 -8.51
N ALA A 36 -10.71 3.28 -8.37
CA ALA A 36 -11.49 2.46 -7.47
C ALA A 36 -10.60 1.61 -6.56
N ILE A 37 -11.21 1.11 -5.49
CA ILE A 37 -10.62 0.04 -4.69
C ILE A 37 -11.73 -0.77 -4.00
N GLY A 38 -11.49 -2.07 -3.83
CA GLY A 38 -12.36 -2.91 -3.01
C GLY A 38 -12.38 -2.41 -1.56
N THR A 39 -13.58 -2.23 -1.01
CA THR A 39 -13.76 -1.73 0.37
C THR A 39 -13.11 -2.64 1.43
N THR A 40 -12.85 -3.91 1.10
CA THR A 40 -12.11 -4.83 1.97
C THR A 40 -10.74 -4.29 2.37
N TYR A 41 -9.99 -3.66 1.45
CA TYR A 41 -8.66 -3.10 1.76
C TYR A 41 -8.75 -1.92 2.73
N THR A 42 -9.65 -0.97 2.45
CA THR A 42 -9.82 0.22 3.31
C THR A 42 -10.38 -0.16 4.67
N ASN A 43 -11.31 -1.12 4.72
CA ASN A 43 -11.83 -1.68 5.96
C ASN A 43 -10.75 -2.43 6.76
N ALA A 44 -9.89 -3.22 6.11
CA ALA A 44 -8.82 -3.94 6.79
C ALA A 44 -7.83 -2.99 7.46
N VAL A 45 -7.39 -1.94 6.75
CA VAL A 45 -6.52 -0.89 7.31
C VAL A 45 -7.19 -0.18 8.49
N ARG A 46 -8.46 0.22 8.35
CA ARG A 46 -9.20 0.87 9.43
C ARG A 46 -9.33 -0.04 10.66
N ASN A 47 -9.68 -1.30 10.45
CA ASN A 47 -9.85 -2.27 11.53
C ASN A 47 -8.51 -2.58 12.24
N ALA A 48 -7.38 -2.42 11.54
CA ALA A 48 -6.03 -2.51 12.11
C ALA A 48 -5.57 -1.22 12.83
N GLY A 49 -6.40 -0.17 12.89
CA GLY A 49 -6.11 1.10 13.56
C GLY A 49 -5.38 2.13 12.70
N GLY A 50 -5.28 1.93 11.38
CA GLY A 50 -4.70 2.89 10.44
C GLY A 50 -5.74 3.79 9.77
N ALA A 51 -5.29 4.93 9.24
CA ALA A 51 -6.08 5.82 8.38
C ALA A 51 -5.81 5.46 6.90
N PRO A 52 -6.78 4.86 6.17
CA PRO A 52 -6.58 4.47 4.78
C PRO A 52 -6.62 5.68 3.84
N VAL A 53 -5.66 5.76 2.92
CA VAL A 53 -5.62 6.73 1.80
C VAL A 53 -5.55 5.96 0.49
N VAL A 54 -6.56 6.11 -0.36
CA VAL A 54 -6.58 5.48 -1.69
C VAL A 54 -5.73 6.31 -2.65
N ILE A 55 -4.76 5.65 -3.28
CA ILE A 55 -3.83 6.28 -4.22
C ILE A 55 -4.34 6.03 -5.64
N PRO A 56 -4.69 7.08 -6.40
CA PRO A 56 -5.13 6.93 -7.78
C PRO A 56 -3.97 6.50 -8.68
N VAL A 57 -4.27 5.74 -9.73
CA VAL A 57 -3.31 5.39 -10.77
C VAL A 57 -2.86 6.66 -11.48
N THR A 58 -1.55 6.86 -11.54
CA THR A 58 -0.91 7.98 -12.24
C THR A 58 0.47 7.57 -12.72
N SER A 59 0.93 8.12 -13.84
CA SER A 59 2.31 7.96 -14.31
C SER A 59 3.25 9.08 -13.86
N ASP A 60 2.71 10.11 -13.18
CA ASP A 60 3.46 11.28 -12.70
C ASP A 60 4.25 10.93 -11.42
N GLU A 61 5.57 10.81 -11.57
CA GLU A 61 6.49 10.48 -10.48
C GLU A 61 6.51 11.55 -9.38
N THR A 62 6.36 12.83 -9.71
CA THR A 62 6.36 13.91 -8.71
C THR A 62 5.15 13.80 -7.79
N VAL A 63 3.99 13.47 -8.38
CA VAL A 63 2.77 13.21 -7.61
C VAL A 63 2.94 11.98 -6.73
N ILE A 64 3.50 10.89 -7.25
CA ILE A 64 3.75 9.66 -6.49
C ILE A 64 4.68 9.92 -5.31
N GLU A 65 5.82 10.57 -5.53
CA GLU A 65 6.78 10.88 -4.47
C GLU A 65 6.15 11.80 -3.40
N THR A 66 5.35 12.78 -3.82
CA THR A 66 4.64 13.69 -2.90
C THR A 66 3.63 12.94 -2.03
N ILE A 67 2.85 12.03 -2.61
CA ILE A 67 1.90 11.20 -1.86
C ILE A 67 2.67 10.33 -0.87
N VAL A 68 3.68 9.58 -1.34
CA VAL A 68 4.46 8.65 -0.52
C VAL A 68 5.16 9.37 0.64
N ALA A 69 5.62 10.61 0.44
CA ALA A 69 6.22 11.43 1.49
C ALA A 69 5.31 11.64 2.72
N SER A 70 3.99 11.55 2.55
CA SER A 70 2.99 11.76 3.60
C SER A 70 2.54 10.50 4.34
N LEU A 71 2.91 9.31 3.85
CA LEU A 71 2.41 8.03 4.38
C LEU A 71 3.20 7.57 5.62
N ASP A 72 2.72 6.57 6.33
CA ASP A 72 3.46 5.84 7.36
C ASP A 72 3.67 4.36 6.95
N GLY A 73 2.94 3.89 5.92
CA GLY A 73 3.09 2.57 5.31
C GLY A 73 2.29 2.48 4.00
N LEU A 74 2.48 1.39 3.26
CA LEU A 74 1.86 1.16 1.95
C LEU A 74 1.31 -0.27 1.83
N VAL A 75 0.11 -0.40 1.29
CA VAL A 75 -0.51 -1.67 0.88
C VAL A 75 -0.65 -1.70 -0.64
N MET A 76 0.03 -2.65 -1.27
CA MET A 76 -0.09 -2.96 -2.70
C MET A 76 -1.19 -4.01 -2.89
N THR A 77 -2.19 -3.67 -3.68
CA THR A 77 -3.42 -4.46 -3.81
C THR A 77 -3.31 -5.53 -4.89
N GLY A 78 -4.18 -6.54 -4.80
CA GLY A 78 -4.37 -7.49 -5.89
C GLY A 78 -4.95 -6.85 -7.15
N GLY A 79 -4.95 -7.57 -8.26
CA GLY A 79 -5.41 -7.08 -9.55
C GLY A 79 -5.19 -8.12 -10.65
N ALA A 80 -5.10 -7.63 -11.89
CA ALA A 80 -4.80 -8.43 -13.07
C ALA A 80 -3.38 -9.03 -13.03
N ASP A 81 -2.99 -9.78 -14.06
CA ASP A 81 -1.61 -10.28 -14.13
C ASP A 81 -0.64 -9.15 -14.48
N PHE A 82 0.61 -9.30 -14.04
CA PHE A 82 1.68 -8.35 -14.32
C PHE A 82 2.33 -8.65 -15.68
N ASP A 83 2.72 -7.63 -16.45
CA ASP A 83 3.37 -7.85 -17.75
C ASP A 83 4.73 -8.54 -17.60
N PRO A 84 4.86 -9.83 -18.02
CA PRO A 84 6.08 -10.58 -17.78
C PRO A 84 7.22 -10.16 -18.72
N LEU A 85 6.89 -9.71 -19.93
CA LEU A 85 7.88 -9.35 -20.92
C LEU A 85 8.53 -8.02 -20.57
N ALA A 86 7.74 -7.04 -20.14
CA ALA A 86 8.22 -5.71 -19.80
C ALA A 86 9.09 -5.69 -18.53
N TYR A 87 8.84 -6.57 -17.56
CA TYR A 87 9.46 -6.48 -16.24
C TYR A 87 10.30 -7.68 -15.81
N TYR A 88 10.05 -8.87 -16.37
CA TYR A 88 10.85 -10.08 -16.09
C TYR A 88 11.64 -10.56 -17.31
N GLY A 89 11.38 -10.02 -18.51
CA GLY A 89 12.00 -10.46 -19.76
C GLY A 89 11.51 -11.85 -20.20
N GLU A 90 10.32 -12.25 -19.75
CA GLU A 90 9.71 -13.55 -20.06
C GLU A 90 8.59 -13.40 -21.09
N GLU A 91 8.55 -14.28 -22.08
CA GLU A 91 7.48 -14.29 -23.08
C GLU A 91 6.13 -14.69 -22.45
N PRO A 92 5.02 -14.03 -22.83
CA PRO A 92 3.72 -14.34 -22.26
C PRO A 92 3.28 -15.77 -22.62
N ILE A 93 2.75 -16.48 -21.64
CA ILE A 93 2.15 -17.81 -21.83
C ILE A 93 0.68 -17.70 -22.23
N ARG A 94 0.12 -18.77 -22.79
CA ARG A 94 -1.28 -18.81 -23.26
C ARG A 94 -2.29 -18.60 -22.12
N GLU A 95 -1.93 -19.00 -20.92
CA GLU A 95 -2.74 -18.91 -19.71
C GLU A 95 -2.67 -17.53 -19.02
N LEU A 96 -1.84 -16.61 -19.52
CA LEU A 96 -1.72 -15.25 -18.97
C LEU A 96 -3.08 -14.55 -19.06
N GLY A 97 -3.50 -13.98 -17.93
CA GLY A 97 -4.68 -13.13 -17.84
C GLY A 97 -4.47 -11.77 -18.49
N THR A 98 -5.41 -10.87 -18.22
CA THR A 98 -5.28 -9.47 -18.66
C THR A 98 -4.08 -8.83 -17.95
N VAL A 99 -3.31 -8.03 -18.69
CA VAL A 99 -2.27 -7.16 -18.15
C VAL A 99 -2.72 -5.70 -18.20
N GLU A 100 -2.21 -4.87 -17.29
CA GLU A 100 -2.58 -3.46 -17.17
C GLU A 100 -1.33 -2.57 -17.19
N PRO A 101 -0.73 -2.27 -18.37
CA PRO A 101 0.60 -1.62 -18.42
C PRO A 101 0.69 -0.27 -17.68
N ASN A 102 -0.36 0.55 -17.74
CA ASN A 102 -0.41 1.81 -16.99
C ASN A 102 -0.41 1.59 -15.47
N ARG A 103 -1.05 0.49 -15.03
CA ARG A 103 -1.09 0.10 -13.63
C ARG A 103 0.24 -0.52 -13.19
N ASP A 104 0.88 -1.29 -14.08
CA ASP A 104 2.18 -1.89 -13.85
C ASP A 104 3.26 -0.82 -13.63
N ASP A 105 3.31 0.20 -14.51
CA ASP A 105 4.21 1.35 -14.38
C ASP A 105 3.97 2.12 -13.07
N PHE A 106 2.70 2.41 -12.76
CA PHE A 106 2.32 3.08 -11.51
C PHE A 106 2.79 2.29 -10.28
N ASP A 107 2.54 0.99 -10.22
CA ASP A 107 2.87 0.20 -9.03
C ASP A 107 4.38 0.05 -8.82
N VAL A 108 5.14 -0.12 -9.91
CA VAL A 108 6.62 -0.15 -9.83
C VAL A 108 7.16 1.17 -9.30
N LYS A 109 6.66 2.31 -9.82
CA LYS A 109 7.06 3.63 -9.33
C LYS A 109 6.67 3.84 -7.86
N LEU A 110 5.47 3.40 -7.48
CA LEU A 110 4.95 3.54 -6.12
C LEU A 110 5.77 2.74 -5.10
N VAL A 111 6.06 1.46 -5.40
CA VAL A 111 6.92 0.61 -4.54
C VAL A 111 8.33 1.19 -4.46
N ARG A 112 8.93 1.61 -5.59
CA ARG A 112 10.26 2.24 -5.58
C ARG A 112 10.29 3.49 -4.71
N ALA A 113 9.29 4.36 -4.80
CA ALA A 113 9.18 5.55 -3.95
C ALA A 113 9.05 5.18 -2.46
N ALA A 114 8.25 4.17 -2.13
CA ALA A 114 8.07 3.70 -0.75
C ALA A 114 9.36 3.10 -0.16
N VAL A 115 10.06 2.26 -0.94
CA VAL A 115 11.36 1.68 -0.57
C VAL A 115 12.42 2.78 -0.40
N LYS A 116 12.49 3.73 -1.34
CA LYS A 116 13.40 4.90 -1.26
C LYS A 116 13.14 5.73 0.01
N ARG A 117 11.89 5.85 0.43
CA ARG A 117 11.50 6.55 1.67
C ARG A 117 11.75 5.71 2.94
N GLY A 118 11.86 4.39 2.81
CA GLY A 118 12.08 3.48 3.93
C GLY A 118 10.82 3.23 4.76
N ILE A 119 9.62 3.30 4.15
CA ILE A 119 8.38 2.89 4.82
C ILE A 119 8.04 1.42 4.58
N PRO A 120 7.35 0.75 5.52
CA PRO A 120 6.92 -0.62 5.35
C PRO A 120 5.91 -0.75 4.18
N VAL A 121 6.07 -1.82 3.40
CA VAL A 121 5.21 -2.17 2.28
C VAL A 121 4.64 -3.57 2.50
N LEU A 122 3.35 -3.76 2.27
CA LEU A 122 2.67 -5.05 2.25
C LEU A 122 2.07 -5.29 0.87
N GLY A 123 2.46 -6.37 0.21
CA GLY A 123 1.87 -6.81 -1.05
C GLY A 123 0.81 -7.88 -0.84
N ILE A 124 -0.26 -7.80 -1.63
CA ILE A 124 -1.36 -8.77 -1.61
C ILE A 124 -1.60 -9.24 -3.05
N CYS A 125 -1.49 -10.55 -3.29
CA CYS A 125 -1.69 -11.15 -4.61
C CYS A 125 -0.78 -10.49 -5.65
N ARG A 126 -1.34 -9.76 -6.64
CA ARG A 126 -0.57 -8.99 -7.62
C ARG A 126 0.47 -8.07 -6.98
N GLY A 127 0.13 -7.43 -5.86
CA GLY A 127 1.07 -6.56 -5.14
C GLY A 127 2.31 -7.27 -4.60
N GLU A 128 2.21 -8.56 -4.28
CA GLU A 128 3.34 -9.40 -3.84
C GLU A 128 4.26 -9.78 -4.99
N GLN A 129 3.73 -9.90 -6.21
CA GLN A 129 4.53 -10.26 -7.39
C GLN A 129 5.64 -9.22 -7.70
N LEU A 130 5.53 -8.01 -7.14
CA LEU A 130 6.46 -6.89 -7.36
C LEU A 130 7.59 -6.77 -6.34
N MET A 131 7.53 -7.53 -5.24
CA MET A 131 8.41 -7.37 -4.09
C MET A 131 9.48 -8.46 -4.04
#